data_AF-A0A7V8ZS82-F1
#
_entry.id   AF-A0A7V8ZS82-F1
#
_cell.length_a   1.000
_cell.length_b   1.000
_cell.length_c   1.000
_cell.angle_alpha   90.00
_cell.angle_beta   90.00
_cell.angle_gamma   90.00
#
_symmetry.space_group_name_H-M   'P 1'
#
loop_
_entity.id
_entity.type
_entity.pdbx_description
1 polymer ?
#
loop_
_entity_poly.entity_id
_entity_poly.type
_entity_poly.pdbx_seq_one_letter_code
_entity_poly.pdbx_strand_id
1 'polypeptide(L)'
;MISVIIPVYNESCALPATLARLFAQGGDFEVIVVDGGSSDDTRELAMREPRVRLLVAPKGRALQMNAGAAMAKGTWLLFLHADT
;
A
#
# COMPACT_ATOMS: atom_id res chain seq x y z
N MET A 1 -16.60 -1.64 -4.12
CA MET A 1 -15.34 -1.39 -3.40
C MET A 1 -14.24 -2.37 -3.76
N ILE A 2 -13.10 -1.83 -4.22
CA ILE A 2 -11.82 -2.54 -4.43
C ILE A 2 -10.92 -2.26 -3.22
N SER A 3 -10.17 -3.25 -2.74
CA SER A 3 -9.07 -3.02 -1.80
C SER A 3 -7.75 -3.08 -2.55
N VAL A 4 -7.05 -1.95 -2.63
CA VAL A 4 -5.74 -1.85 -3.27
C VAL A 4 -4.66 -2.12 -2.22
N ILE A 5 -3.93 -3.21 -2.40
CA ILE A 5 -2.90 -3.68 -1.48
C ILE A 5 -1.53 -3.38 -2.11
N ILE A 6 -0.72 -2.58 -1.44
CA ILE A 6 0.58 -2.12 -1.92
C ILE A 6 1.67 -2.63 -0.96
N PRO A 7 2.34 -3.76 -1.25
CA PRO A 7 3.49 -4.19 -0.46
C PRO A 7 4.67 -3.25 -0.75
N VAL A 8 5.32 -2.74 0.31
CA VAL A 8 6.45 -1.81 0.18
C VAL A 8 7.65 -2.26 1.00
N TYR A 9 8.85 -1.99 0.51
CA TYR A 9 10.10 -2.15 1.26
C TYR A 9 11.16 -1.21 0.68
N ASN A 10 11.48 -0.13 1.39
CA ASN A 10 12.39 0.93 0.96
C ASN A 10 11.98 1.58 -0.39
N GLU A 11 10.72 2.00 -0.49
CA GLU A 11 10.08 2.57 -1.68
C GLU A 11 9.81 4.07 -1.56
N SER A 12 10.58 4.80 -0.75
CA SER A 12 10.37 6.23 -0.48
C SER A 12 10.38 7.09 -1.74
N CYS A 13 11.12 6.70 -2.78
CA CYS A 13 11.15 7.42 -4.05
C CYS A 13 9.89 7.23 -4.90
N ALA A 14 9.29 6.02 -4.89
CA ALA A 14 8.23 5.66 -5.83
C ALA A 14 6.83 5.78 -5.23
N LEU A 15 6.68 5.43 -3.95
CA LEU A 15 5.39 5.38 -3.27
C LEU A 15 4.56 6.68 -3.39
N PRO A 16 5.11 7.90 -3.22
CA PRO A 16 4.33 9.14 -3.32
C PRO A 16 3.70 9.33 -4.71
N ALA A 17 4.46 9.05 -5.77
CA ALA A 17 3.97 9.18 -7.15
C ALA A 17 2.87 8.16 -7.45
N THR A 18 3.05 6.92 -7.00
CA THR A 18 2.08 5.84 -7.16
C THR A 18 0.77 6.14 -6.44
N LEU A 19 0.83 6.61 -5.19
CA LEU A 19 -0.36 7.02 -4.44
C LEU A 19 -1.07 8.19 -5.14
N ALA A 20 -0.34 9.21 -5.58
CA ALA A 20 -0.92 10.35 -6.29
C ALA A 20 -1.66 9.92 -7.57
N ARG A 21 -1.05 9.04 -8.38
CA ARG A 21 -1.66 8.50 -9.61
C ARG A 21 -2.89 7.65 -9.32
N LEU A 22 -2.82 6.80 -8.29
CA LEU A 22 -3.94 5.95 -7.87
C LEU A 22 -5.13 6.80 -7.43
N PHE A 23 -4.91 7.78 -6.56
CA PHE A 23 -5.97 8.65 -6.07
C PHE A 23 -6.56 9.58 -7.14
N ALA A 24 -5.80 9.90 -8.19
CA ALA A 24 -6.32 10.66 -9.32
C ALA A 24 -7.32 9.87 -10.19
N GLN A 25 -7.32 8.53 -10.15
CA GLN A 25 -8.30 7.71 -10.90
C GLN A 25 -9.73 7.88 -10.37
N GLY A 26 -9.88 8.25 -9.09
CA GLY A 26 -11.18 8.28 -8.42
C GLY A 26 -11.84 6.90 -8.32
N GLY A 27 -13.07 6.87 -7.82
CA GLY A 27 -13.83 5.63 -7.61
C GLY A 27 -13.86 5.15 -6.15
N ASP A 28 -14.54 4.03 -5.94
CA ASP A 28 -14.80 3.45 -4.62
C ASP A 28 -13.76 2.37 -4.29
N PHE A 29 -12.70 2.76 -3.58
CA PHE A 29 -11.65 1.87 -3.12
C PHE A 29 -11.02 2.32 -1.79
N GLU A 30 -10.40 1.37 -1.09
CA GLU A 30 -9.48 1.64 0.03
C GLU A 30 -8.05 1.30 -0.38
N VAL A 31 -7.08 1.95 0.26
CA VAL A 31 -5.65 1.69 0.03
C VAL A 31 -5.00 1.18 1.30
N ILE A 32 -4.37 0.01 1.19
CA ILE A 32 -3.65 -0.66 2.27
C ILE A 32 -2.18 -0.78 1.86
N VAL A 33 -1.32 0.04 2.46
CA VAL A 33 0.13 -0.05 2.28
C VAL A 33 0.67 -1.02 3.33
N VAL A 34 1.42 -2.04 2.92
CA VAL A 34 1.97 -3.05 3.83
C VAL A 34 3.49 -2.99 3.81
N ASP A 35 4.06 -2.38 4.84
CA ASP A 35 5.49 -2.20 5.00
C ASP A 35 6.18 -3.49 5.49
N GLY A 36 7.21 -3.90 4.75
CA GLY A 36 8.01 -5.10 5.02
C GLY A 36 9.21 -4.86 5.93
N GLY A 37 9.22 -3.80 6.74
CA GLY A 37 10.39 -3.46 7.55
C GLY A 37 11.27 -2.37 6.93
N SER A 38 10.72 -1.35 6.27
CA SER A 38 11.54 -0.31 5.63
C SER A 38 12.42 0.43 6.64
N SER A 39 13.61 0.81 6.19
CA SER A 39 14.62 1.57 6.92
C SER A 39 14.80 3.00 6.40
N ASP A 40 14.06 3.37 5.35
CA ASP A 40 14.00 4.72 4.79
C ASP A 40 12.66 5.41 5.16
N ASP A 41 12.37 6.53 4.51
CA ASP A 41 11.20 7.35 4.80
C ASP A 41 9.87 6.76 4.28
N THR A 42 9.86 5.54 3.73
CA THR A 42 8.66 4.91 3.12
C THR A 42 7.44 4.95 4.04
N ARG A 43 7.65 4.62 5.33
CA ARG A 43 6.55 4.61 6.32
C ARG A 43 6.02 6.00 6.60
N GLU A 44 6.92 6.97 6.74
CA GLU A 44 6.53 8.36 7.01
C GLU A 44 5.72 8.92 5.84
N LEU A 45 6.18 8.67 4.61
CA LEU A 45 5.48 9.08 3.39
C LEU A 45 4.10 8.43 3.26
N ALA A 46 3.98 7.14 3.61
CA ALA A 46 2.68 6.47 3.64
C ALA A 46 1.72 7.11 4.66
N MET A 47 2.20 7.44 5.87
CA MET A 47 1.38 8.04 6.94
C MET A 47 0.95 9.48 6.63
N ARG A 48 1.68 10.20 5.77
CA ARG A 48 1.30 11.56 5.34
C ARG A 48 0.04 11.57 4.47
N GLU A 49 -0.34 10.43 3.88
CA GLU A 49 -1.56 10.31 3.09
C GLU A 49 -2.72 9.78 3.95
N PRO A 50 -3.70 10.63 4.34
CA PRO A 50 -4.76 10.25 5.27
C PRO A 50 -5.69 9.15 4.75
N ARG A 51 -5.73 8.92 3.43
CA ARG A 51 -6.55 7.86 2.80
C ARG A 51 -5.85 6.50 2.81
N VAL A 52 -4.58 6.43 3.21
CA VAL A 52 -3.81 5.19 3.30
C VAL A 52 -3.95 4.58 4.68
N ARG A 53 -4.22 3.28 4.70
CA ARG A 53 -4.05 2.44 5.89
C ARG A 53 -2.68 1.77 5.83
N LEU A 54 -1.79 2.16 6.75
CA LEU A 54 -0.47 1.52 6.88
C LEU A 54 -0.56 0.28 7.78
N LEU A 55 0.01 -0.82 7.31
CA LEU A 55 0.26 -2.05 8.07
C LEU A 55 1.76 -2.38 8.05
N VAL A 56 2.23 -3.10 9.05
CA VAL A 56 3.59 -3.64 9.09
C VAL A 56 3.50 -5.17 9.10
N ALA A 57 4.28 -5.82 8.26
CA ALA A 57 4.40 -7.26 8.20
C ALA A 57 5.88 -7.66 8.05
N PRO A 58 6.26 -8.92 8.34
CA PRO A 58 7.60 -9.40 8.03
C PRO A 58 7.93 -9.21 6.53
N LYS A 59 9.19 -8.91 6.24
CA LYS A 59 9.69 -8.74 4.88
C LYS A 59 9.37 -9.96 4.03
N GLY A 60 8.73 -9.74 2.89
CA GLY A 60 8.45 -10.79 1.92
C GLY A 60 7.16 -10.50 1.17
N ARG A 61 7.23 -10.49 -0.17
CA ARG A 61 6.10 -10.12 -1.05
C ARG A 61 4.81 -10.83 -0.67
N ALA A 62 4.83 -12.15 -0.56
CA ALA A 62 3.65 -12.94 -0.20
C ALA A 62 3.13 -12.63 1.21
N LEU A 63 4.02 -12.45 2.19
CA LEU A 63 3.64 -12.14 3.57
C LEU A 63 2.93 -10.79 3.66
N GLN A 64 3.47 -9.79 2.99
CA GLN A 64 2.90 -8.44 2.94
C GLN A 64 1.55 -8.43 2.21
N MET A 65 1.46 -9.09 1.04
CA MET A 65 0.21 -9.22 0.29
C MET A 65 -0.87 -9.94 1.11
N ASN A 66 -0.53 -11.04 1.77
CA ASN A 66 -1.47 -11.82 2.58
C ASN A 66 -1.95 -11.02 3.80
N ALA A 67 -1.05 -10.28 4.47
CA ALA A 67 -1.42 -9.41 5.59
C ALA A 67 -2.37 -8.29 5.15
N GLY A 68 -2.12 -7.69 3.99
CA GLY A 68 -3.02 -6.69 3.40
C GLY A 68 -4.39 -7.28 3.05
N ALA A 69 -4.41 -8.45 2.42
CA ALA A 69 -5.64 -9.16 2.04
C ALA A 69 -6.49 -9.54 3.26
N ALA A 70 -5.86 -9.94 4.37
CA ALA A 70 -6.58 -10.28 5.61
C ALA A 70 -7.27 -9.08 6.26
N MET A 71 -6.81 -7.86 6.00
CA MET A 71 -7.36 -6.62 6.55
C MET A 71 -8.28 -5.86 5.58
N ALA A 72 -8.33 -6.33 4.32
CA ALA A 72 -9.15 -5.76 3.27
C ALA A 72 -10.64 -5.96 3.55
N LYS A 73 -11.44 -4.93 3.22
CA LYS A 73 -12.89 -4.90 3.36
C LYS A 73 -13.61 -4.96 2.00
N GLY A 74 -12.89 -4.76 0.91
CA GLY A 74 -13.40 -4.80 -0.45
C GLY A 74 -13.68 -6.22 -0.91
N THR A 75 -14.67 -6.37 -1.79
CA THR A 75 -15.00 -7.65 -2.43
C THR A 75 -13.91 -8.11 -3.40
N TRP A 76 -13.20 -7.13 -3.99
CA TRP A 76 -12.15 -7.35 -4.97
C TRP A 76 -10.81 -6.90 -4.40
N LEU A 77 -9.77 -7.69 -4.61
CA LEU A 77 -8.41 -7.37 -4.22
C LEU A 77 -7.60 -6.99 -5.47
N LEU A 78 -6.95 -5.83 -5.43
CA LEU A 78 -5.96 -5.41 -6.42
C LEU A 78 -4.61 -5.33 -5.74
N PHE A 79 -3.65 -6.12 -6.21
CA PHE A 79 -2.26 -6.03 -5.76
C PHE A 79 -1.48 -5.11 -6.70
N LEU A 80 -1.02 -3.98 -6.17
CA LEU A 80 -0.32 -2.95 -6.92
C LEU A 80 1.10 -2.79 -6.38
N HIS A 81 2.09 -2.72 -7.26
CA HIS A 81 3.48 -2.50 -6.85
C HIS A 81 3.76 -1.00 -6.74
N ALA A 82 4.63 -0.61 -5.81
CA ALA A 82 4.91 0.80 -5.54
C ALA A 82 5.69 1.52 -6.63
N ASP A 83 6.24 0.78 -7.61
CA ASP A 83 7.09 1.23 -8.72
C ASP A 83 6.38 1.26 -10.10
N THR A 84 5.05 1.06 -10.14
CA THR A 84 4.25 1.00 -11.39
C THR A 84 3.67 2.37 -11.82
#